data_AF-A0A7S3D519-F1
#
_entry.id   AF-A0A7S3D519-F1
#
_cell.length_a   1.000
_cell.length_b   1.000
_cell.length_c   1.000
_cell.angle_alpha   90.00
_cell.angle_beta   90.00
_cell.angle_gamma   90.00
#
_symmetry.space_group_name_H-M   'P 1'
#
loop_
_entity.id
_entity.type
_entity.pdbx_description
1 polymer ?
#
loop_
_entity_poly.entity_id
_entity_poly.type
_entity_poly.pdbx_seq_one_letter_code
_entity_poly.pdbx_strand_id
1 'polypeptide(L)'
;EAGLPSSSFLIASFNNPMKIDSDVLAAWRQVVANTSDSAMWFLSWKKEHGFSSSMKRYFQFRAGAVYSTDVFSFLEHLQFKTMADTFADTFAYNGHMTVAEAVFIGTPVVTLPG
;
A
#
# COMPACT_ATOMS: atom_id res chain seq x y z
N GLU A 1 -14.32 7.32 -8.05
CA GLU A 1 -14.18 6.52 -6.81
C GLU A 1 -13.14 5.43 -7.06
N ALA A 2 -12.25 5.16 -6.10
CA ALA A 2 -11.08 4.29 -6.29
C ALA A 2 -11.39 2.78 -6.42
N GLY A 3 -12.68 2.38 -6.46
CA GLY A 3 -13.09 0.98 -6.56
C GLY A 3 -12.72 0.13 -5.34
N LEU A 4 -12.59 0.77 -4.17
CA LEU A 4 -12.17 0.14 -2.91
C LEU A 4 -13.38 -0.40 -2.14
N PRO A 5 -13.21 -1.46 -1.33
CA PRO A 5 -14.26 -1.99 -0.48
C PRO A 5 -14.63 -0.96 0.60
N SER A 6 -15.91 -0.91 0.96
CA SER A 6 -16.42 0.00 2.00
C SER A 6 -16.23 -0.50 3.43
N SER A 7 -15.91 -1.79 3.62
CA SER A 7 -15.85 -2.42 4.94
C SER A 7 -14.47 -2.92 5.38
N SER A 8 -13.46 -2.90 4.50
CA SER A 8 -12.14 -3.45 4.81
C SER A 8 -11.19 -2.40 5.36
N PHE A 9 -10.35 -2.80 6.30
CA PHE A 9 -9.23 -1.98 6.78
C PHE A 9 -8.15 -1.87 5.70
N LEU A 10 -7.96 -0.67 5.15
CA LEU A 10 -7.08 -0.40 4.02
C LEU A 10 -5.68 0.03 4.49
N ILE A 11 -4.70 -0.81 4.17
CA ILE A 11 -3.28 -0.58 4.42
C ILE A 11 -2.63 -0.09 3.12
N ALA A 12 -2.39 1.21 2.99
CA ALA A 12 -1.79 1.77 1.78
C ALA A 12 -0.26 1.70 1.81
N SER A 13 0.36 1.39 0.68
CA SER A 13 1.77 1.70 0.43
C SER A 13 1.95 2.20 -1.00
N PHE A 14 2.18 3.50 -1.12
CA PHE A 14 2.39 4.20 -2.40
C PHE A 14 3.87 4.43 -2.68
N ASN A 15 4.74 3.64 -2.05
CA ASN A 15 6.16 3.64 -2.30
C ASN A 15 6.47 3.11 -3.71
N ASN A 16 7.63 3.53 -4.25
CA ASN A 16 8.14 2.99 -5.50
C ASN A 16 8.41 1.48 -5.33
N PRO A 17 8.05 0.60 -6.30
CA PRO A 17 8.23 -0.84 -6.17
C PRO A 17 9.68 -1.26 -5.93
N MET A 18 10.65 -0.47 -6.37
CA MET A 18 12.08 -0.70 -6.09
C MET A 18 12.41 -0.69 -4.58
N LYS A 19 11.56 -0.08 -3.75
CA LYS A 19 11.73 -0.06 -2.28
C LYS A 19 11.09 -1.25 -1.57
N ILE A 20 10.36 -2.08 -2.31
CA ILE A 20 9.55 -3.17 -1.79
C ILE A 20 10.29 -4.48 -2.07
N ASP A 21 11.06 -4.94 -1.09
CA ASP A 21 11.76 -6.22 -1.16
C ASP A 21 10.89 -7.40 -0.67
N SER A 22 11.46 -8.60 -0.68
CA SER A 22 10.78 -9.82 -0.27
C SER A 22 10.37 -9.83 1.19
N ASP A 23 11.17 -9.20 2.06
CA ASP A 23 10.95 -9.23 3.51
C ASP A 23 9.81 -8.26 3.87
N VAL A 24 9.78 -7.09 3.23
CA VAL A 24 8.67 -6.15 3.33
C VAL A 24 7.36 -6.79 2.86
N LEU A 25 7.37 -7.44 1.68
CA LEU A 25 6.18 -8.12 1.16
C LEU A 25 5.71 -9.27 2.07
N ALA A 26 6.64 -10.06 2.60
CA ALA A 26 6.33 -11.15 3.50
C ALA A 26 5.65 -10.64 4.78
N ALA A 27 6.18 -9.57 5.38
CA ALA A 27 5.61 -8.94 6.57
C ALA A 27 4.19 -8.43 6.31
N TRP A 28 3.96 -7.69 5.21
CA TRP A 28 2.63 -7.19 4.86
C TRP A 28 1.64 -8.33 4.58
N ARG A 29 2.07 -9.38 3.87
CA ARG A 29 1.24 -10.57 3.64
C ARG A 29 0.87 -11.26 4.94
N GLN A 30 1.80 -11.37 5.89
CA GLN A 30 1.52 -11.96 7.19
C GLN A 30 0.49 -11.14 7.97
N VAL A 31 0.56 -9.81 7.94
CA VAL A 31 -0.44 -8.93 8.56
C VAL A 31 -1.82 -9.14 7.94
N VAL A 32 -1.92 -9.12 6.61
CA VAL A 32 -3.21 -9.31 5.92
C VAL A 32 -3.78 -10.71 6.14
N ALA A 33 -2.93 -11.74 6.19
CA ALA A 33 -3.37 -13.12 6.45
C ALA A 33 -3.87 -13.36 7.87
N ASN A 34 -3.38 -12.60 8.87
CA ASN A 34 -3.76 -12.73 10.27
C ASN A 34 -4.85 -11.75 10.72
N THR A 35 -5.44 -10.98 9.81
CA THR A 35 -6.52 -10.04 10.09
C THR A 35 -7.74 -10.35 9.24
N SER A 36 -8.94 -10.37 9.82
CA SER A 36 -10.14 -10.92 9.16
C SER A 36 -10.69 -10.04 8.04
N ASP A 37 -10.44 -8.73 8.05
CA ASP A 37 -10.97 -7.78 7.05
C ASP A 37 -9.98 -6.64 6.78
N SER A 38 -8.88 -6.95 6.09
CA SER A 38 -7.90 -5.96 5.68
C SER A 38 -7.37 -6.22 4.28
N ALA A 39 -6.85 -5.17 3.65
CA ALA A 39 -6.26 -5.27 2.33
C ALA A 39 -5.05 -4.37 2.17
N MET A 40 -4.05 -4.84 1.43
CA MET A 40 -3.00 -3.95 0.93
C MET A 40 -3.52 -3.13 -0.25
N TRP A 41 -3.14 -1.86 -0.31
CA TRP A 41 -3.45 -1.00 -1.43
C TRP A 41 -2.17 -0.36 -1.98
N PHE A 42 -1.86 -0.67 -3.25
CA PHE A 42 -0.65 -0.20 -3.91
C PHE A 42 -0.93 0.76 -5.06
N LEU A 43 0.09 1.55 -5.40
CA LEU A 43 0.16 2.24 -6.69
C LEU A 43 0.61 1.29 -7.80
N SER A 44 -0.07 1.36 -8.94
CA SER A 44 0.28 0.69 -10.19
C SER A 44 1.22 1.60 -10.98
N TRP A 45 2.52 1.37 -10.85
CA TRP A 45 3.54 2.17 -11.49
C TRP A 45 3.68 1.80 -12.97
N LYS A 46 3.50 2.78 -13.86
CA LYS A 46 3.48 2.54 -15.32
C LYS A 46 4.81 2.01 -15.88
N LYS A 47 5.94 2.30 -15.23
CA LYS A 47 7.27 1.84 -15.68
C LYS A 47 7.56 0.41 -15.23
N GLU A 48 6.81 -0.11 -14.26
CA GLU A 48 7.01 -1.39 -13.61
C GLU A 48 5.91 -2.35 -14.08
N HIS A 49 6.00 -2.70 -15.35
CA HIS A 49 5.06 -3.59 -16.02
C HIS A 49 4.86 -4.88 -15.23
N GLY A 50 3.60 -5.21 -14.93
CA GLY A 50 3.23 -6.45 -14.23
C GLY A 50 3.32 -6.38 -12.71
N PHE A 51 3.69 -5.25 -12.10
CA PHE A 51 3.68 -5.10 -10.62
C PHE A 51 2.31 -5.44 -10.03
N SER A 52 1.25 -4.81 -10.53
CA SER A 52 -0.13 -5.05 -10.05
C SER A 52 -0.57 -6.51 -10.22
N SER A 53 -0.19 -7.17 -11.33
CA SER A 53 -0.46 -8.59 -11.55
C SER A 53 0.32 -9.49 -10.59
N SER A 54 1.57 -9.11 -10.27
CA SER A 54 2.42 -9.82 -9.32
C SER A 54 1.89 -9.70 -7.90
N MET A 55 1.45 -8.51 -7.49
CA MET A 55 0.80 -8.29 -6.20
C MET A 55 -0.51 -9.08 -6.09
N LYS A 56 -1.37 -9.05 -7.12
CA LYS A 56 -2.57 -9.89 -7.18
C LYS A 56 -2.27 -11.38 -6.99
N ARG A 57 -1.24 -11.90 -7.66
CA ARG A 57 -0.80 -13.30 -7.50
C ARG A 57 -0.25 -13.58 -6.10
N TYR A 58 0.54 -12.67 -5.54
CA TYR A 58 1.17 -12.85 -4.23
C TYR A 58 0.15 -12.89 -3.09
N PHE A 59 -0.91 -12.08 -3.18
CA PHE A 59 -2.00 -11.99 -2.20
C PHE A 59 -3.23 -12.87 -2.55
N GLN A 60 -3.12 -13.80 -3.51
CA GLN A 60 -4.25 -14.62 -3.98
C GLN A 60 -4.84 -15.60 -2.94
N PHE A 61 -4.30 -15.64 -1.72
CA PHE A 61 -4.79 -16.50 -0.63
C PHE A 61 -6.17 -16.07 -0.10
N ARG A 62 -6.58 -14.81 -0.33
CA ARG A 62 -7.91 -14.31 0.04
C ARG A 62 -8.39 -13.29 -1.00
N ALA A 63 -9.64 -13.43 -1.43
CA ALA A 63 -10.28 -12.44 -2.29
C ALA A 63 -10.36 -11.09 -1.58
N GLY A 64 -9.99 -10.01 -2.27
CA GLY A 64 -9.96 -8.66 -1.69
C GLY A 64 -8.76 -8.37 -0.79
N ALA A 65 -7.76 -9.27 -0.69
CA ALA A 65 -6.55 -9.01 0.10
C ALA A 65 -5.62 -7.94 -0.50
N VAL A 66 -5.81 -7.56 -1.76
CA VAL A 66 -4.98 -6.56 -2.43
C VAL A 66 -5.75 -5.75 -3.48
N TYR A 67 -5.48 -4.46 -3.52
CA TYR A 67 -5.97 -3.50 -4.50
C TYR A 67 -4.79 -2.75 -5.15
N SER A 68 -5.00 -2.26 -6.36
CA SER A 68 -4.04 -1.40 -7.03
C SER A 68 -4.76 -0.32 -7.82
N THR A 69 -4.24 0.89 -7.78
CA THR A 69 -4.76 2.05 -8.53
C THR A 69 -3.65 2.68 -9.35
N ASP A 70 -3.95 3.19 -10.52
CA ASP A 70 -2.96 3.81 -11.41
C ASP A 70 -2.35 5.06 -10.81
N VAL A 71 -1.13 5.44 -11.22
CA VAL A 71 -0.54 6.71 -10.79
C VAL A 71 -1.44 7.88 -11.18
N PHE A 72 -1.66 8.77 -10.22
CA PHE A 72 -2.54 9.94 -10.31
C PHE A 72 -1.80 11.25 -10.01
N SER A 73 -2.48 12.38 -10.14
CA SER A 73 -1.96 13.70 -9.81
C SER A 73 -1.57 13.82 -8.33
N PHE A 74 -0.81 14.86 -7.99
CA PHE A 74 -0.41 15.13 -6.61
C PHE A 74 -1.62 15.25 -5.65
N LEU A 75 -2.69 15.94 -6.05
CA LEU A 75 -3.87 16.11 -5.20
C LEU A 75 -4.59 14.78 -4.96
N GLU A 76 -4.71 13.95 -5.99
CA GLU A 76 -5.28 12.61 -5.84
C GLU A 76 -4.40 11.73 -4.95
N HIS A 77 -3.08 11.89 -4.98
CA HIS A 77 -2.16 11.16 -4.10
C HIS A 77 -2.39 11.49 -2.63
N LEU A 78 -2.64 12.77 -2.30
CA LEU A 78 -3.02 13.18 -0.96
C LEU A 78 -4.41 12.65 -0.57
N GLN A 79 -5.38 12.84 -1.46
CA GLN A 79 -6.76 12.38 -1.23
C GLN A 79 -6.82 10.88 -0.98
N PHE A 80 -6.10 10.07 -1.75
CA PHE A 80 -6.15 8.62 -1.60
C PHE A 80 -5.50 8.15 -0.31
N LYS A 81 -4.48 8.86 0.19
CA LYS A 81 -3.94 8.56 1.52
C LYS A 81 -4.95 8.81 2.63
N THR A 82 -5.79 9.86 2.50
CA THR A 82 -6.87 10.10 3.49
C THR A 82 -7.95 9.01 3.49
N MET A 83 -8.04 8.22 2.43
CA MET A 83 -8.96 7.08 2.34
C MET A 83 -8.40 5.80 2.97
N ALA A 84 -7.10 5.75 3.27
CA ALA A 84 -6.47 4.60 3.89
C ALA A 84 -6.54 4.71 5.42
N ASP A 85 -6.81 3.59 6.10
CA ASP A 85 -6.81 3.55 7.56
C ASP A 85 -5.40 3.66 8.14
N THR A 86 -4.40 3.17 7.40
CA THR A 86 -2.98 3.35 7.73
C THR A 86 -2.10 3.30 6.49
N PHE A 87 -0.90 3.86 6.59
CA PHE A 87 0.14 3.82 5.58
C PHE A 87 1.31 2.95 6.06
N ALA A 88 1.61 1.87 5.33
CA ALA A 88 2.71 0.97 5.63
C ALA A 88 3.97 1.39 4.88
N ASP A 89 5.02 1.66 5.64
CA ASP A 89 6.33 2.00 5.11
C ASP A 89 7.17 0.76 4.76
N THR A 90 8.14 0.94 3.87
CA THR A 90 9.20 -0.04 3.56
C THR A 90 10.34 0.14 4.55
N PHE A 91 11.00 -0.94 5.00
CA PHE A 91 12.00 -0.82 6.08
C PHE A 91 13.47 -0.94 5.66
N ALA A 92 13.80 -1.52 4.49
CA ALA A 92 15.17 -1.50 3.97
C ALA A 92 15.53 -0.14 3.34
N TYR A 93 14.53 0.56 2.79
CA TYR A 93 14.66 1.92 2.27
C TYR A 93 13.33 2.65 2.42
N ASN A 94 13.20 3.46 3.47
CA ASN A 94 11.93 4.10 3.81
C ASN A 94 11.37 5.04 2.72
N GLY A 95 10.07 5.23 2.79
CA GLY A 95 9.38 6.33 2.14
C GLY A 95 9.87 7.67 2.66
N HIS A 96 10.19 8.58 1.76
CA HIS A 96 10.61 9.93 2.12
C HIS A 96 9.39 10.83 1.97
N MET A 97 9.17 11.35 0.76
CA MET A 97 8.03 12.20 0.44
C MET A 97 6.69 11.49 0.65
N THR A 98 6.58 10.21 0.29
CA THR A 98 5.35 9.41 0.45
C THR A 98 4.90 9.30 1.91
N VAL A 99 5.83 9.04 2.83
CA VAL A 99 5.55 8.96 4.27
C VAL A 99 5.30 10.35 4.85
N ALA A 100 6.12 11.34 4.49
CA ALA A 100 5.94 12.72 4.95
C ALA A 100 4.55 13.27 4.59
N GLU A 101 4.08 13.02 3.36
CA GLU A 101 2.74 13.37 2.92
C GLU A 101 1.65 12.64 3.72
N ALA A 102 1.81 11.35 4.02
CA ALA A 102 0.84 10.59 4.82
C ALA A 102 0.70 11.17 6.23
N VAL A 103 1.83 11.50 6.87
CA VAL A 103 1.83 12.21 8.17
C VAL A 103 1.20 13.59 8.05
N PHE A 104 1.52 14.36 7.02
CA PHE A 104 1.03 15.72 6.82
C PHE A 104 -0.51 15.79 6.71
N ILE A 105 -1.11 14.80 6.05
CA ILE A 105 -2.58 14.71 5.90
C ILE A 105 -3.25 13.91 7.04
N GLY A 106 -2.49 13.46 8.03
CA GLY A 106 -3.02 12.81 9.23
C GLY A 106 -3.27 11.31 9.13
N THR A 107 -2.82 10.63 8.06
CA THR A 107 -2.92 9.16 7.97
C THR A 107 -1.84 8.52 8.84
N PRO A 108 -2.19 7.62 9.78
CA PRO A 108 -1.21 6.95 10.64
C PRO A 108 -0.20 6.14 9.82
N VAL A 109 1.09 6.27 10.14
CA VAL A 109 2.16 5.53 9.46
C VAL A 109 2.71 4.44 10.38
N VAL A 110 2.82 3.23 9.85
CA VAL A 110 3.58 2.14 10.48
C VAL A 110 4.94 2.03 9.77
N THR A 111 6.02 2.17 10.53
CA THR A 111 7.39 2.08 10.02
C THR A 111 8.28 1.32 11.01
N LEU A 112 9.39 0.77 10.51
CA LEU A 112 10.45 0.17 11.30
C LEU A 112 11.70 1.02 11.14
N PRO A 113 12.16 1.73 12.20
CA PRO A 113 13.40 2.48 12.17
C PRO A 113 14.62 1.55 12.06
N GLY A 114 15.60 1.93 11.23
CA GLY A 114 16.85 1.18 11.03
C GLY A 114 17.75 1.81 9.98
#